data_AF-A0A0B8QN06-F1
#
_entry.id   AF-A0A0B8QN06-F1
#
_cell.length_a   1.000
_cell.length_b   1.000
_cell.length_c   1.000
_cell.angle_alpha   90.00
_cell.angle_beta   90.00
_cell.angle_gamma   90.00
#
_symmetry.space_group_name_H-M   'P 1'
#
loop_
_entity.id
_entity.type
_entity.pdbx_description
1 polymer ?
#
loop_
_entity_poly.entity_id
_entity_poly.type
_entity_poly.pdbx_seq_one_letter_code
_entity_poly.pdbx_strand_id
1 'polypeptide(L)'
;MIGVGASAIIGKAKLPNKSLLMPVSTGLLVGLAPVLFLLCWMVIQPEPFHSAQYVIPLAGMLLGNSLSANIVALQNLYTAFHERRHEYEAAIALAAPPMYATRPFVQMAMQKSFAPTLASMSTMGLVTLPGMMTGQILGGASPMVQSNIS
;
A
#
# COMPACT_ATOMS: atom_id res chain seq x y z
N MET A 1 14.13 -6.17 -3.90
CA MET A 1 12.91 -6.15 -3.07
C MET A 1 11.62 -6.24 -3.89
N ILE A 2 11.48 -5.46 -4.98
CA ILE A 2 10.24 -5.43 -5.80
C ILE A 2 9.82 -6.82 -6.32
N GLY A 3 10.75 -7.61 -6.89
CA GLY A 3 10.42 -8.95 -7.41
C GLY A 3 9.93 -9.92 -6.32
N VAL A 4 10.55 -9.89 -5.13
CA VAL A 4 10.11 -10.69 -3.98
C VAL A 4 8.75 -10.20 -3.47
N GLY A 5 8.54 -8.88 -3.43
CA GLY A 5 7.25 -8.28 -3.10
C GLY A 5 6.15 -8.72 -4.05
N ALA A 6 6.37 -8.63 -5.37
CA ALA A 6 5.43 -9.08 -6.37
C ALA A 6 5.10 -10.58 -6.23
N SER A 7 6.11 -11.43 -6.02
CA SER A 7 5.91 -12.86 -5.78
C SER A 7 5.11 -13.12 -4.49
N ALA A 8 5.32 -12.35 -3.43
CA ALA A 8 4.59 -12.48 -2.18
C ALA A 8 3.12 -12.04 -2.33
N ILE A 9 2.85 -10.96 -3.08
CA ILE A 9 1.48 -10.51 -3.39
C ILE A 9 0.73 -11.62 -4.12
N ILE A 10 1.31 -12.13 -5.20
CA ILE A 10 0.69 -13.13 -6.07
C ILE A 10 0.47 -14.44 -5.31
N GLY A 11 1.47 -14.89 -4.55
CA GLY A 11 1.39 -16.10 -3.74
C GLY A 11 0.31 -16.00 -2.65
N LYS A 12 0.27 -14.91 -1.88
CA LYS A 12 -0.74 -14.72 -0.83
C LYS A 12 -2.12 -14.43 -1.37
N ALA A 13 -2.23 -13.79 -2.54
CA ALA A 13 -3.50 -13.56 -3.22
C ALA A 13 -4.05 -14.80 -3.94
N LYS A 14 -3.33 -15.94 -3.92
CA LYS A 14 -3.70 -17.20 -4.57
C LYS A 14 -3.93 -17.05 -6.09
N LEU A 15 -3.10 -16.26 -6.76
CA LEU A 15 -3.21 -15.94 -8.18
C LEU A 15 -2.27 -16.78 -9.06
N PRO A 16 -2.56 -16.95 -10.37
CA PRO A 16 -1.68 -17.67 -11.29
C PRO A 16 -0.32 -16.95 -11.45
N ASN A 17 0.75 -17.65 -11.06
CA ASN A 17 2.04 -17.03 -10.72
C ASN A 17 2.82 -16.46 -11.93
N LYS A 18 2.75 -17.09 -13.10
CA LYS A 18 3.67 -16.75 -14.22
C LYS A 18 3.24 -15.55 -15.08
N SER A 19 1.94 -15.26 -15.18
CA SER A 19 1.44 -14.18 -16.05
C SER A 19 1.33 -12.84 -15.31
N LEU A 20 0.96 -12.86 -14.02
CA LEU A 20 0.74 -11.63 -13.26
C LEU A 20 2.01 -11.00 -12.68
N LEU A 21 3.14 -11.69 -12.69
CA LEU A 21 4.37 -11.21 -12.05
C LEU A 21 4.94 -9.95 -12.73
N MET A 22 4.92 -9.89 -14.07
CA MET A 22 5.33 -8.69 -14.81
C MET A 22 4.44 -7.48 -14.52
N PRO A 23 3.09 -7.55 -14.65
CA PRO A 23 2.21 -6.42 -14.34
C PRO A 23 2.31 -5.95 -12.88
N VAL A 24 2.37 -6.88 -11.92
CA VAL A 24 2.46 -6.50 -10.50
C VAL A 24 3.81 -5.85 -10.18
N SER A 25 4.91 -6.36 -10.74
CA SER A 25 6.24 -5.79 -10.52
C SER A 25 6.37 -4.40 -11.14
N THR A 26 5.85 -4.21 -12.35
CA THR A 26 5.86 -2.89 -13.02
C THR A 26 4.97 -1.90 -12.30
N GLY A 27 3.77 -2.31 -11.86
CA GLY A 27 2.89 -1.46 -11.05
C GLY A 27 3.51 -1.04 -9.72
N LEU A 28 4.15 -1.96 -9.00
CA LEU A 28 4.88 -1.64 -7.78
C LEU A 28 6.04 -0.67 -8.04
N LEU A 29 6.80 -0.88 -9.10
CA LEU A 29 7.93 -0.03 -9.43
C LEU A 29 7.47 1.39 -9.78
N VAL A 30 6.48 1.51 -10.67
CA VAL A 30 5.93 2.82 -11.09
C VAL A 30 5.22 3.53 -9.94
N GLY A 31 4.59 2.81 -9.01
CA GLY A 31 3.93 3.40 -7.85
C GLY A 31 4.90 3.83 -6.74
N LEU A 32 5.85 2.96 -6.39
CA LEU A 32 6.74 3.18 -5.24
C LEU A 32 7.93 4.08 -5.56
N ALA A 33 8.51 3.97 -6.77
CA ALA A 33 9.68 4.75 -7.15
C ALA A 33 9.48 6.27 -7.06
N PRO A 34 8.41 6.87 -7.62
CA PRO A 34 8.22 8.33 -7.53
C PRO A 34 7.92 8.78 -6.10
N VAL A 35 7.20 7.98 -5.30
CA VAL A 35 6.93 8.30 -3.89
C VAL A 35 8.22 8.29 -3.07
N LEU A 36 9.04 7.26 -3.23
CA LEU A 36 10.34 7.17 -2.56
C LEU A 36 11.25 8.33 -2.96
N PHE A 37 11.28 8.65 -4.25
CA PHE A 37 12.06 9.77 -4.79
C PHE A 37 11.60 11.11 -4.18
N LEU A 38 10.29 11.37 -4.14
CA LEU A 38 9.73 12.57 -3.53
C LEU A 38 10.06 12.67 -2.04
N LEU A 39 9.96 11.58 -1.28
CA LEU A 39 10.27 11.58 0.16
C LEU A 39 11.75 11.87 0.43
N CYS A 40 12.65 11.28 -0.35
CA CYS A 40 14.08 11.51 -0.18
C CYS A 40 14.48 12.93 -0.61
N TRP A 41 13.91 13.42 -1.71
CA TRP A 41 14.26 14.73 -2.27
C TRP A 41 13.63 15.89 -1.49
N MET A 42 12.35 15.79 -1.12
CA MET A 42 11.60 16.91 -0.57
C MET A 42 11.56 16.94 0.96
N VAL A 43 11.50 15.78 1.63
CA VAL A 43 11.22 15.72 3.07
C VAL A 43 12.49 15.53 3.89
N ILE A 44 13.33 14.57 3.53
CA ILE A 44 14.43 14.15 4.41
C ILE A 44 15.71 14.95 4.13
N GLN A 45 15.93 15.38 2.88
CA GLN A 45 17.18 16.01 2.40
C GLN A 45 18.43 15.39 3.07
N PRO A 46 18.63 14.06 2.96
CA PRO A 46 19.72 13.43 3.68
C PRO A 46 21.05 13.92 3.10
N GLU A 47 21.93 14.47 3.94
CA GLU A 47 23.34 14.58 3.63
C GLU A 47 24.03 13.26 4.04
N PRO A 48 24.52 12.41 3.12
CA PRO A 48 24.37 12.39 1.67
C PRO A 48 23.09 11.69 1.17
N PHE A 49 22.68 12.03 -0.07
CA PHE A 49 21.45 11.62 -0.76
C PHE A 49 21.26 10.10 -0.93
N HIS A 50 22.33 9.32 -0.76
CA HIS A 50 22.35 7.85 -0.82
C HIS A 50 22.60 7.18 0.54
N SER A 51 22.40 7.88 1.66
CA SER A 51 22.56 7.26 2.97
C SER A 51 21.54 6.11 3.12
N ALA A 52 22.04 4.89 2.95
CA ALA A 52 21.25 3.66 2.90
C ALA A 52 20.42 3.44 4.18
N GLN A 53 20.85 4.06 5.28
CA GLN A 53 20.16 4.07 6.58
C GLN A 53 18.73 4.64 6.53
N TYR A 54 18.41 5.55 5.61
CA TYR A 54 17.04 6.08 5.46
C TYR A 54 16.29 5.41 4.30
N VAL A 55 16.97 5.25 3.17
CA VAL A 55 16.34 4.72 1.96
C VAL A 55 15.82 3.29 2.16
N ILE A 56 16.59 2.43 2.85
CA ILE A 56 16.21 1.03 3.05
C ILE A 56 14.97 0.91 3.96
N PRO A 57 14.90 1.54 5.15
CA PRO A 57 13.70 1.52 5.97
C PRO A 57 12.48 2.14 5.27
N LEU A 58 12.63 3.27 4.60
CA LEU A 58 11.51 3.90 3.89
C LEU A 58 10.99 3.02 2.75
N ALA A 59 11.87 2.47 1.92
CA ALA A 59 11.48 1.53 0.87
C ALA A 59 10.81 0.29 1.45
N GLY A 60 11.33 -0.23 2.57
CA GLY A 60 10.75 -1.35 3.29
C GLY A 60 9.34 -1.07 3.82
N MET A 61 9.12 0.09 4.44
CA MET A 61 7.82 0.50 4.97
C MET A 61 6.80 0.74 3.84
N LEU A 62 7.20 1.46 2.79
CA LEU A 62 6.32 1.70 1.64
C LEU A 62 5.92 0.38 0.98
N LEU A 63 6.90 -0.50 0.71
CA LEU A 63 6.64 -1.80 0.11
C LEU A 63 5.77 -2.67 1.03
N GLY A 64 6.01 -2.67 2.34
CA GLY A 64 5.21 -3.44 3.31
C GLY A 64 3.75 -3.01 3.36
N ASN A 65 3.48 -1.69 3.38
CA ASN A 65 2.12 -1.15 3.35
C ASN A 65 1.42 -1.47 2.02
N SER A 66 2.11 -1.24 0.89
CA SER A 66 1.58 -1.57 -0.43
C SER A 66 1.34 -3.07 -0.62
N LEU A 67 2.19 -3.93 -0.05
CA LEU A 67 2.05 -5.39 -0.10
C LEU A 67 0.69 -5.82 0.47
N SER A 68 0.40 -5.39 1.71
CA SER A 68 -0.82 -5.74 2.42
C SER A 68 -2.06 -5.24 1.68
N ALA A 69 -2.05 -3.98 1.24
CA ALA A 69 -3.15 -3.39 0.48
C ALA A 69 -3.40 -4.13 -0.85
N ASN A 70 -2.33 -4.44 -1.60
CA ASN A 70 -2.44 -5.12 -2.89
C ASN A 70 -2.93 -6.57 -2.75
N ILE A 71 -2.51 -7.29 -1.71
CA ILE A 71 -3.02 -8.65 -1.44
C ILE A 71 -4.53 -8.60 -1.23
N VAL A 72 -5.01 -7.72 -0.34
CA VAL A 72 -6.44 -7.60 -0.04
C VAL A 72 -7.22 -7.12 -1.26
N ALA A 73 -6.70 -6.15 -2.02
CA ALA A 73 -7.34 -5.65 -3.23
C ALA A 73 -7.51 -6.77 -4.26
N LEU A 74 -6.44 -7.49 -4.58
CA LEU A 74 -6.48 -8.54 -5.59
C LEU A 74 -7.34 -9.74 -5.16
N GLN A 75 -7.26 -10.16 -3.91
CA GLN A 75 -8.14 -11.22 -3.38
C GLN A 75 -9.61 -10.83 -3.53
N ASN A 76 -9.98 -9.64 -3.07
CA ASN A 76 -11.37 -9.19 -3.16
C ASN A 76 -11.82 -8.99 -4.60
N LEU A 77 -10.94 -8.51 -5.48
CA LEU A 77 -11.25 -8.35 -6.90
C LEU A 77 -11.55 -9.70 -7.56
N TYR A 78 -10.67 -10.68 -7.38
CA TYR A 78 -10.83 -12.01 -7.97
C TYR A 78 -12.02 -12.77 -7.38
N THR A 79 -12.21 -12.71 -6.06
CA THR A 79 -13.40 -13.29 -5.41
C THR A 79 -14.68 -12.65 -5.96
N ALA A 80 -14.73 -11.32 -6.04
CA ALA A 80 -15.89 -10.62 -6.56
C ALA A 80 -16.19 -10.99 -8.02
N PHE A 81 -15.16 -11.14 -8.85
CA PHE A 81 -15.31 -11.60 -10.24
C PHE A 81 -15.79 -13.04 -10.33
N HIS A 82 -15.33 -13.91 -9.42
CA HIS A 82 -15.73 -15.30 -9.40
C HIS A 82 -17.19 -15.47 -8.97
N GLU A 83 -17.59 -14.78 -7.88
CA GLU A 83 -18.94 -14.86 -7.32
C GLU A 83 -19.99 -14.18 -8.20
N ARG A 84 -19.67 -13.01 -8.76
CA ARG A 84 -20.60 -12.19 -9.55
C ARG A 84 -20.28 -12.21 -11.04
N ARG A 85 -19.73 -13.34 -11.52
CA ARG A 85 -19.38 -13.53 -12.93
C ARG A 85 -20.56 -13.28 -13.87
N HIS A 86 -21.75 -13.72 -13.46
CA HIS A 86 -22.97 -13.54 -14.22
C HIS A 86 -23.34 -12.06 -14.45
N GLU A 87 -23.07 -11.18 -13.48
CA GLU A 87 -23.29 -9.74 -13.63
C GLU A 87 -22.37 -9.14 -14.69
N TYR A 88 -21.09 -9.57 -14.70
CA TYR A 88 -20.14 -9.16 -15.72
C TYR A 88 -20.55 -9.64 -17.11
N GLU A 89 -20.90 -10.92 -17.26
CA GLU A 89 -21.32 -11.50 -18.54
C GLU A 89 -22.62 -10.86 -19.06
N ALA A 90 -23.58 -10.56 -18.18
CA ALA A 90 -24.80 -9.85 -18.53
C ALA A 90 -24.52 -8.43 -19.03
N ALA A 91 -23.60 -7.70 -18.39
CA ALA A 91 -23.21 -6.37 -18.85
C ALA A 91 -22.58 -6.41 -20.25
N ILE A 92 -21.70 -7.38 -20.50
CA ILE A 92 -21.10 -7.58 -21.83
C ILE A 92 -22.16 -7.96 -22.86
N ALA A 93 -23.14 -8.81 -22.51
CA ALA A 93 -24.24 -9.20 -23.39
C ALA A 93 -25.12 -7.99 -23.79
N LEU A 94 -25.20 -6.98 -22.93
CA LEU A 94 -25.85 -5.69 -23.20
C LEU A 94 -24.93 -4.69 -23.95
N ALA A 95 -23.85 -5.17 -24.57
CA ALA A 95 -22.86 -4.39 -25.29
C ALA A 95 -22.13 -3.33 -24.43
N ALA A 96 -22.07 -3.51 -23.10
CA ALA A 96 -21.26 -2.64 -22.25
C ALA A 96 -19.76 -2.87 -22.51
N PRO A 97 -18.92 -1.81 -22.54
CA PRO A 97 -17.49 -1.97 -22.69
C PRO A 97 -16.87 -2.66 -21.46
N PRO A 98 -15.84 -3.52 -21.62
CA PRO A 98 -15.24 -4.29 -20.52
C PRO A 98 -14.76 -3.45 -19.33
N MET A 99 -14.26 -2.24 -19.61
CA MET A 99 -13.82 -1.29 -18.58
C MET A 99 -14.98 -0.79 -17.71
N TYR A 100 -16.17 -0.64 -18.30
CA TYR A 100 -17.38 -0.26 -17.58
C TYR A 100 -17.94 -1.44 -16.77
N ALA A 101 -18.00 -2.63 -17.38
CA ALA A 101 -18.44 -3.85 -16.70
C ALA A 101 -17.55 -4.22 -15.50
N THR A 102 -16.25 -3.93 -15.56
CA THR A 102 -15.28 -4.23 -14.48
C THR A 102 -15.28 -3.21 -13.35
N ARG A 103 -15.73 -1.97 -13.60
CA ARG A 103 -15.68 -0.85 -12.65
C ARG A 103 -16.26 -1.16 -11.25
N PRO A 104 -17.46 -1.75 -11.09
CA PRO A 104 -18.02 -2.02 -9.76
C PRO A 104 -17.20 -3.04 -8.96
N PHE A 105 -16.54 -3.99 -9.63
CA PHE A 105 -15.67 -4.97 -8.99
C PHE A 105 -14.41 -4.31 -8.45
N VAL A 106 -13.77 -3.46 -9.25
CA VAL A 106 -12.57 -2.70 -8.86
C VAL A 106 -12.88 -1.74 -7.73
N GLN A 107 -13.99 -1.00 -7.80
CA GLN A 107 -14.36 -0.04 -6.77
C GLN A 107 -14.58 -0.73 -5.41
N MET A 108 -15.29 -1.86 -5.39
CA MET A 108 -15.50 -2.64 -4.16
C MET A 108 -14.17 -3.18 -3.61
N ALA A 109 -13.32 -3.73 -4.46
CA ALA A 109 -12.02 -4.26 -4.06
C ALA A 109 -11.12 -3.18 -3.44
N MET A 110 -11.10 -1.98 -4.03
CA MET A 110 -10.33 -0.83 -3.54
C MET A 110 -10.88 -0.28 -2.22
N GLN A 111 -12.21 -0.20 -2.07
CA GLN A 111 -12.81 0.21 -0.80
C GLN A 111 -12.44 -0.77 0.33
N LYS A 112 -12.52 -2.07 0.08
CA LYS A 112 -12.15 -3.10 1.06
C LYS A 112 -10.66 -3.10 1.39
N SER A 113 -9.78 -2.84 0.41
CA SER A 113 -8.34 -2.80 0.66
C SER A 113 -7.89 -1.56 1.45
N PHE A 114 -8.54 -0.42 1.26
CA PHE A 114 -8.18 0.82 1.97
C PHE A 114 -8.83 0.99 3.33
N ALA A 115 -9.96 0.33 3.59
CA ALA A 115 -10.66 0.46 4.87
C ALA A 115 -9.76 0.20 6.11
N PRO A 116 -8.90 -0.85 6.15
CA PRO A 116 -7.99 -1.08 7.27
C PRO A 116 -6.96 0.04 7.42
N THR A 117 -6.39 0.53 6.32
CA THR A 117 -5.40 1.61 6.33
C THR A 117 -6.01 2.89 6.88
N LEU A 118 -7.21 3.25 6.43
CA LEU A 118 -7.91 4.44 6.91
C LEU A 118 -8.28 4.32 8.40
N ALA A 119 -8.75 3.14 8.84
CA ALA A 119 -9.05 2.90 10.25
C ALA A 119 -7.79 2.98 11.13
N SER A 120 -6.66 2.45 10.65
CA SER A 120 -5.37 2.55 11.33
C SER A 120 -4.89 3.99 11.43
N MET A 121 -5.01 4.77 10.36
CA MET A 121 -4.65 6.20 10.36
C MET A 121 -5.51 7.01 11.33
N SER A 122 -6.82 6.78 11.35
CA SER A 122 -7.73 7.44 12.31
C SER A 122 -7.36 7.08 13.75
N THR A 123 -7.09 5.81 14.04
CA THR A 123 -6.68 5.35 15.38
C THR A 123 -5.33 5.95 15.79
N MET A 124 -4.40 6.03 14.83
CA MET A 124 -3.07 6.61 15.07
C MET A 124 -3.19 8.08 15.50
N GLY A 125 -4.00 8.88 14.82
CA GLY A 125 -4.21 10.28 15.17
C GLY A 125 -4.97 10.49 16.49
N LEU A 126 -5.96 9.65 16.78
CA LEU A 126 -6.82 9.82 17.95
C LEU A 126 -6.21 9.30 19.26
N VAL A 127 -5.50 8.17 19.21
CA VAL A 127 -5.10 7.44 20.43
C VAL A 127 -3.61 7.15 20.45
N THR A 128 -3.07 6.61 19.37
CA THR A 128 -1.71 6.05 19.39
C THR A 128 -0.65 7.15 19.45
N LEU A 129 -0.81 8.24 18.71
CA LEU A 129 0.19 9.31 18.63
C LEU A 129 0.28 10.12 19.95
N PRO A 130 -0.82 10.59 20.55
CA PRO A 130 -0.78 11.18 21.90
C PRO A 130 -0.30 10.20 22.96
N GLY A 131 -0.72 8.94 22.87
CA GLY A 131 -0.31 7.88 23.80
C GLY A 131 1.18 7.57 23.73
N MET A 132 1.77 7.47 22.54
CA MET A 132 3.21 7.27 22.35
C MET A 132 4.02 8.46 22.86
N MET A 133 3.57 9.69 22.58
CA MET A 133 4.24 10.89 23.10
C MET A 133 4.20 10.93 24.63
N THR A 134 3.04 10.66 25.23
CA THR A 134 2.90 10.61 26.70
C THR A 134 3.74 9.48 27.29
N GLY A 135 3.76 8.31 26.66
CA GLY A 135 4.58 7.18 27.08
C GLY A 135 6.08 7.47 27.02
N GLN A 136 6.55 8.20 25.99
CA GLN A 136 7.94 8.64 25.90
C GLN A 136 8.29 9.68 26.98
N ILE A 137 7.38 10.62 27.28
CA ILE A 137 7.54 11.60 28.37
C ILE A 137 7.64 10.89 29.73
N LEU A 138 6.72 9.96 30.02
CA LEU A 138 6.71 9.21 31.28
C LEU A 138 7.89 8.23 31.38
N GLY A 139 8.37 7.71 30.25
CA GLY A 139 9.53 6.82 30.15
C GLY A 139 10.89 7.53 30.27
N GLY A 140 10.92 8.84 30.51
CA GLY A 140 12.15 9.61 30.73
C GLY A 140 12.87 10.03 29.45
N ALA A 141 12.21 10.03 28.29
CA ALA A 141 12.77 10.67 27.09
C ALA A 141 12.89 12.18 27.37
N SER A 142 14.13 12.67 27.45
CA SER A 142 14.41 14.07 27.82
C SER A 142 13.79 15.04 26.81
N PRO A 143 13.01 16.05 27.26
CA PRO A 143 12.44 17.09 26.40
C PRO A 143 13.47 17.86 25.56
N MET A 144 14.74 17.86 25.99
CA MET A 144 15.85 18.58 25.32
C MET A 144 16.31 17.98 23.99
N VAL A 145 15.98 16.72 23.67
CA VAL A 145 16.30 16.17 22.33
C VAL A 145 15.34 16.72 21.26
N GLN A 146 14.16 17.16 21.66
CA GLN A 146 13.13 17.69 20.76
C GLN A 146 13.39 19.15 20.31
N SER A 147 14.16 19.94 21.07
CA SER A 147 14.38 21.37 20.78
C SER A 147 15.46 21.67 19.73
N ASN A 148 16.12 20.64 19.18
CA ASN A 148 17.17 20.79 18.15
C ASN A 148 16.71 20.41 16.73
N ILE A 149 15.41 20.30 16.50
CA ILE A 149 14.81 20.11 15.16
C ILE A 149 13.89 21.31 14.88
N SER A 150 14.47 22.52 14.90
CA SER A 150 13.87 23.76 14.37
C SER A 150 14.56 24.11 13.06
#